data_AF-A0A3C0VBJ6-F1
#
_entry.id   AF-A0A3C0VBJ6-F1
#
_cell.length_a   1.000
_cell.length_b   1.000
_cell.length_c   1.000
_cell.angle_alpha   90.00
_cell.angle_beta   90.00
_cell.angle_gamma   90.00
#
_symmetry.space_group_name_H-M   'P 1'
#
loop_
_entity.id
_entity.type
_entity.pdbx_description
1 polymer ?
#
loop_
_entity_poly.entity_id
_entity_poly.type
_entity_poly.pdbx_seq_one_letter_code
_entity_poly.pdbx_strand_id
1 'polypeptide(L)'
;MMHAVKLDEDLPDQLKETVEPARVRRGNAGVGALAMSSRTIGLKPRAAPAALTCLLLMAVYCPALVQDANPDAPATQEGAGPVKVFILAGQSNMEGQAVADLDGKDYNEGKGTLAFLLRDPAKAPLLAHLRDAEGRWTVRLDVWVSYQIENGPRKTGPLTLGFTSYGGRHHFGPELAFGHVAGDRLPNQVLLIKTAWGGKSLYKDFRPPSSGGAVGPYYTKMLAEVRAALASLATDFPAYDGSGWELAGLVWYHGWNDGCEPKTAVPEYERNLVNLINDVRKDLGVPRLPVVIGELTGPWVEAPGEWAALRRAQAAAAARPEFEGNVAFAATRDFVRAPEDSPNPGHGHHEFGNAETYFLVGDALGKAMADLLARPRRGGKPAPPKPASHSVRVIEGWNVRVDDRLLVPPDDALGGRALRFLEQRLFEIAAVVAPEPLAKLRGVTIVLDLSHGALGPMQYHPDAGWLRAHGYAEDLAKCVHIPRAADLATPRNINEQPWVVLHELAHAYHDQALGFEEPRIAAAYEEFKKSGRGDRALLYDGTRVRHYGLTDAKEFFAEMTEAYFGLNDFFPFNRAELLTAEPAVFELMRAIWGPIAGAPR
;
A
#
# COMPACT_ATOMS: atom_id res chain seq x y z
N MET A 1 -0.77 -45.51 -14.33
CA MET A 1 -1.81 -44.64 -14.94
C MET A 1 -1.77 -43.31 -14.19
N MET A 2 -1.29 -42.25 -14.84
CA MET A 2 -1.24 -40.90 -14.26
C MET A 2 -2.28 -40.04 -14.97
N HIS A 3 -3.08 -39.29 -14.21
CA HIS A 3 -3.98 -38.28 -14.75
C HIS A 3 -3.16 -37.05 -15.13
N ALA A 4 -3.10 -36.73 -16.42
CA ALA A 4 -2.69 -35.42 -16.88
C ALA A 4 -3.77 -34.40 -16.48
N VAL A 5 -3.39 -33.39 -15.69
CA VAL A 5 -4.25 -32.25 -15.41
C VAL A 5 -4.18 -31.32 -16.61
N LYS A 6 -5.31 -31.14 -17.31
CA LYS A 6 -5.45 -30.02 -18.26
C LYS A 6 -5.37 -28.72 -17.47
N LEU A 7 -4.51 -27.80 -17.92
CA LEU A 7 -4.56 -26.40 -17.53
C LEU A 7 -5.51 -25.66 -18.49
N ASP A 8 -6.21 -24.65 -17.97
CA ASP A 8 -7.27 -23.94 -18.68
C ASP A 8 -6.77 -23.19 -19.93
N GLU A 9 -7.48 -23.39 -21.05
CA GLU A 9 -7.41 -22.52 -22.22
C GLU A 9 -8.41 -21.38 -22.05
N ASP A 10 -7.97 -20.22 -21.55
CA ASP A 10 -8.70 -18.95 -21.71
C ASP A 10 -7.72 -17.76 -21.66
N LEU A 11 -7.19 -17.38 -22.83
CA LEU A 11 -6.37 -16.19 -23.03
C LEU A 11 -6.76 -15.56 -24.39
N PRO A 12 -7.01 -14.24 -24.47
CA PRO A 12 -7.50 -13.60 -25.69
C PRO A 12 -6.47 -13.61 -26.83
N ASP A 13 -6.96 -13.74 -28.07
CA ASP A 13 -6.21 -14.10 -29.29
C ASP A 13 -5.18 -13.07 -29.81
N GLN A 14 -4.78 -12.06 -29.03
CA GLN A 14 -3.92 -10.94 -29.48
C GLN A 14 -2.41 -11.17 -29.31
N LEU A 15 -1.90 -12.38 -29.57
CA LEU A 15 -0.45 -12.66 -29.71
C LEU A 15 -0.08 -13.63 -30.85
N LYS A 16 -0.99 -13.88 -31.80
CA LYS A 16 -0.74 -14.77 -32.95
C LYS A 16 -0.76 -14.02 -34.29
N GLU A 17 0.26 -13.20 -34.58
CA GLU A 17 0.61 -12.84 -35.97
C GLU A 17 1.94 -12.06 -36.03
N THR A 18 2.99 -12.65 -36.65
CA THR A 18 4.04 -11.96 -37.45
C THR A 18 5.10 -12.96 -37.98
N VAL A 19 4.71 -13.92 -38.84
CA VAL A 19 5.59 -14.48 -39.88
C VAL A 19 4.71 -14.90 -41.07
N GLU A 20 4.71 -14.15 -42.18
CA GLU A 20 4.21 -14.70 -43.46
C GLU A 20 5.20 -15.74 -43.99
N PRO A 21 4.71 -16.82 -44.61
CA PRO A 21 4.93 -16.89 -46.05
C PRO A 21 3.77 -17.48 -46.89
N ALA A 22 3.66 -16.95 -48.11
CA ALA A 22 3.18 -17.60 -49.33
C ALA A 22 1.75 -18.24 -49.36
N ARG A 23 0.84 -17.54 -50.05
CA ARG A 23 -0.48 -18.05 -50.50
C ARG A 23 -0.41 -19.38 -51.27
N VAL A 24 -1.19 -20.38 -50.83
CA VAL A 24 -1.84 -21.38 -51.71
C VAL A 24 -3.32 -21.53 -51.33
N ARG A 25 -4.17 -21.93 -52.29
CA ARG A 25 -5.63 -21.75 -52.29
C ARG A 25 -6.46 -22.98 -51.84
N ARG A 26 -7.61 -22.68 -51.22
CA ARG A 26 -8.92 -23.37 -51.25
C ARG A 26 -9.11 -24.71 -50.50
N GLY A 27 -10.20 -24.78 -49.74
CA GLY A 27 -10.89 -26.01 -49.32
C GLY A 27 -12.03 -25.71 -48.34
N ASN A 28 -13.30 -25.80 -48.76
CA ASN A 28 -14.47 -25.36 -47.97
C ASN A 28 -15.39 -26.56 -47.68
N ALA A 29 -15.71 -26.83 -46.40
CA ALA A 29 -16.85 -27.64 -45.88
C ALA A 29 -16.67 -27.79 -44.34
N GLY A 30 -17.68 -27.88 -43.48
CA GLY A 30 -19.14 -27.83 -43.66
C GLY A 30 -19.83 -27.88 -42.28
N VAL A 31 -21.06 -27.38 -42.17
CA VAL A 31 -21.77 -27.13 -40.89
C VAL A 31 -22.58 -28.35 -40.42
N GLY A 32 -22.74 -28.55 -39.11
CA GLY A 32 -23.75 -29.46 -38.55
C GLY A 32 -23.74 -29.58 -37.01
N ALA A 33 -24.72 -28.97 -36.35
CA ALA A 33 -24.95 -29.08 -34.90
C ALA A 33 -26.35 -29.62 -34.59
N LEU A 34 -26.56 -30.24 -33.42
CA LEU A 34 -27.83 -30.18 -32.65
C LEU A 34 -27.70 -30.84 -31.26
N ALA A 35 -28.58 -30.43 -30.33
CA ALA A 35 -28.49 -30.73 -28.89
C ALA A 35 -29.87 -31.09 -28.27
N MET A 36 -29.87 -31.65 -27.05
CA MET A 36 -31.02 -31.74 -26.12
C MET A 36 -30.46 -31.80 -24.67
N SER A 37 -30.81 -30.87 -23.75
CA SER A 37 -32.01 -30.83 -22.87
C SER A 37 -32.00 -31.86 -21.72
N SER A 38 -32.34 -31.65 -20.43
CA SER A 38 -32.46 -30.51 -19.48
C SER A 38 -33.39 -30.94 -18.31
N ARG A 39 -33.05 -30.68 -17.02
CA ARG A 39 -33.92 -30.17 -15.90
C ARG A 39 -33.64 -30.65 -14.44
N THR A 40 -33.81 -29.71 -13.49
CA THR A 40 -33.83 -29.74 -11.99
C THR A 40 -35.23 -30.13 -11.42
N ILE A 41 -35.58 -30.18 -10.11
CA ILE A 41 -35.09 -29.64 -8.80
C ILE A 41 -35.67 -30.51 -7.62
N GLY A 42 -35.32 -30.48 -6.32
CA GLY A 42 -34.25 -29.79 -5.56
C GLY A 42 -34.68 -29.15 -4.21
N LEU A 43 -34.92 -29.90 -3.10
CA LEU A 43 -35.46 -29.37 -1.81
C LEU A 43 -34.96 -30.08 -0.51
N LYS A 44 -34.71 -29.26 0.54
CA LYS A 44 -34.36 -29.56 1.97
C LYS A 44 -35.66 -29.46 2.85
N PRO A 45 -35.72 -29.52 4.23
CA PRO A 45 -34.64 -29.41 5.25
C PRO A 45 -34.78 -30.12 6.65
N ARG A 46 -33.72 -29.90 7.47
CA ARG A 46 -33.69 -29.66 8.95
C ARG A 46 -33.66 -30.80 10.00
N ALA A 47 -32.85 -30.50 11.04
CA ALA A 47 -32.89 -30.87 12.47
C ALA A 47 -32.00 -32.03 13.00
N ALA A 48 -31.26 -31.70 14.07
CA ALA A 48 -30.55 -32.56 15.03
C ALA A 48 -31.33 -32.50 16.39
N PRO A 49 -30.93 -33.07 17.57
CA PRO A 49 -29.56 -33.39 18.05
C PRO A 49 -29.37 -34.65 18.96
N ALA A 50 -28.12 -34.85 19.44
CA ALA A 50 -27.73 -35.48 20.73
C ALA A 50 -28.06 -36.98 21.01
N ALA A 51 -27.29 -37.76 21.79
CA ALA A 51 -26.00 -37.57 22.48
C ALA A 51 -25.28 -38.91 22.79
N LEU A 52 -23.95 -38.84 22.92
CA LEU A 52 -23.08 -39.49 23.92
C LEU A 52 -23.22 -40.99 24.28
N THR A 53 -22.21 -41.80 23.90
CA THR A 53 -21.62 -42.86 24.77
C THR A 53 -20.12 -43.05 24.46
N CYS A 54 -19.29 -43.22 25.49
CA CYS A 54 -17.84 -43.50 25.34
C CYS A 54 -17.54 -45.01 25.32
N LEU A 55 -16.50 -45.44 24.60
CA LEU A 55 -15.33 -46.12 25.20
C LEU A 55 -14.13 -46.23 24.23
N LEU A 56 -12.93 -46.30 24.82
CA LEU A 56 -11.61 -46.35 24.16
C LEU A 56 -11.36 -47.61 23.30
N LEU A 57 -10.49 -47.52 22.27
CA LEU A 57 -9.17 -48.19 22.29
C LEU A 57 -8.28 -47.94 21.03
N MET A 58 -6.96 -48.02 21.28
CA MET A 58 -5.81 -48.18 20.37
C MET A 58 -5.41 -47.05 19.40
N ALA A 59 -4.14 -46.68 19.50
CA ALA A 59 -3.45 -45.71 18.65
C ALA A 59 -2.77 -46.38 17.45
N VAL A 60 -2.76 -45.68 16.31
CA VAL A 60 -1.69 -45.77 15.32
C VAL A 60 -1.24 -44.35 15.00
N TYR A 61 -0.23 -43.89 15.72
CA TYR A 61 0.44 -42.62 15.43
C TYR A 61 1.42 -42.87 14.29
N CYS A 62 1.12 -42.37 13.09
CA CYS A 62 2.02 -42.46 11.94
C CYS A 62 2.68 -41.09 11.75
N PRO A 63 3.89 -40.86 12.29
CA PRO A 63 4.63 -39.64 11.98
C PRO A 63 5.09 -39.72 10.51
N ALA A 64 4.65 -38.77 9.69
CA ALA A 64 5.20 -38.61 8.35
C ALA A 64 6.69 -38.26 8.48
N LEU A 65 7.54 -39.08 7.86
CA LEU A 65 8.99 -38.99 7.98
C LEU A 65 9.52 -37.67 7.38
N VAL A 66 10.09 -36.83 8.23
CA VAL A 66 10.98 -35.74 7.82
C VAL A 66 12.41 -36.28 7.84
N GLN A 67 12.85 -36.81 6.71
CA GLN A 67 14.23 -37.15 6.36
C GLN A 67 14.38 -36.78 4.87
N ASP A 68 15.41 -36.09 4.38
CA ASP A 68 16.73 -35.84 4.99
C ASP A 68 17.02 -34.37 5.26
N ALA A 69 17.42 -34.08 6.50
CA ALA A 69 18.32 -32.99 6.84
C ALA A 69 19.44 -33.61 7.68
N ASN A 70 20.71 -33.42 7.29
CA ASN A 70 21.85 -33.95 8.02
C ASN A 70 21.99 -33.17 9.35
N PRO A 71 21.83 -33.81 10.54
CA PRO A 71 21.77 -33.08 11.81
C PRO A 71 23.13 -32.62 12.33
N ASP A 72 24.24 -33.12 11.78
CA ASP A 72 25.59 -32.99 12.36
C ASP A 72 26.45 -31.86 11.75
N ALA A 73 25.85 -30.72 11.39
CA ALA A 73 26.57 -29.54 10.90
C ALA A 73 26.54 -28.38 11.91
N PRO A 74 27.55 -28.23 12.79
CA PRO A 74 27.56 -27.19 13.82
C PRO A 74 28.11 -25.86 13.28
N ALA A 75 27.19 -24.94 12.93
CA ALA A 75 27.40 -23.50 13.01
C ALA A 75 26.05 -22.77 13.04
N THR A 76 25.30 -22.97 14.12
CA THR A 76 24.18 -22.09 14.49
C THR A 76 24.71 -20.68 14.72
N GLN A 77 24.41 -19.74 13.82
CA GLN A 77 24.57 -18.33 14.15
C GLN A 77 23.47 -17.95 15.13
N GLU A 78 23.80 -17.95 16.42
CA GLU A 78 23.04 -17.23 17.43
C GLU A 78 22.97 -15.76 16.97
N GLY A 79 21.76 -15.26 16.72
CA GLY A 79 21.59 -13.97 16.07
C GLY A 79 22.09 -12.84 16.96
N ALA A 80 22.85 -11.89 16.40
CA ALA A 80 23.31 -10.70 17.13
C ALA A 80 22.16 -9.69 17.33
N GLY A 81 21.14 -10.08 18.09
CA GLY A 81 19.87 -9.38 18.25
C GLY A 81 18.75 -9.91 17.33
N PRO A 82 17.59 -9.23 17.29
CA PRO A 82 16.33 -9.76 16.75
C PRO A 82 16.42 -10.22 15.30
N VAL A 83 15.62 -11.23 14.96
CA VAL A 83 15.47 -11.78 13.61
C VAL A 83 15.12 -10.66 12.62
N LYS A 84 15.87 -10.55 11.53
CA LYS A 84 15.63 -9.55 10.48
C LYS A 84 14.64 -10.09 9.48
N VAL A 85 13.45 -9.49 9.43
CA VAL A 85 12.33 -9.98 8.63
C VAL A 85 12.20 -9.16 7.35
N PHE A 86 12.24 -9.84 6.20
CA PHE A 86 12.02 -9.25 4.89
C PHE A 86 10.74 -9.79 4.27
N ILE A 87 9.89 -8.88 3.79
CA ILE A 87 8.70 -9.24 3.03
C ILE A 87 9.09 -9.29 1.56
N LEU A 88 8.96 -10.46 0.93
CA LEU A 88 9.18 -10.66 -0.50
C LEU A 88 7.80 -10.71 -1.18
N ALA A 89 7.31 -9.54 -1.56
CA ALA A 89 5.98 -9.35 -2.14
C ALA A 89 6.04 -9.23 -3.67
N GLY A 90 5.01 -9.73 -4.34
CA GLY A 90 4.96 -9.69 -5.80
C GLY A 90 3.91 -10.61 -6.40
N GLN A 91 4.15 -11.01 -7.63
CA GLN A 91 3.31 -11.97 -8.35
C GLN A 91 4.12 -13.22 -8.75
N SER A 92 3.69 -13.94 -9.79
CA SER A 92 4.31 -15.15 -10.36
C SER A 92 5.84 -15.20 -10.40
N ASN A 93 6.51 -14.10 -10.73
CA ASN A 93 7.98 -14.08 -10.88
C ASN A 93 8.68 -13.93 -9.50
N MET A 94 7.94 -13.54 -8.45
CA MET A 94 8.35 -13.69 -7.05
C MET A 94 7.92 -15.05 -6.46
N GLU A 95 6.91 -15.74 -7.02
CA GLU A 95 6.61 -17.13 -6.62
C GLU A 95 7.80 -18.05 -6.89
N GLY A 96 8.47 -17.88 -8.04
CA GLY A 96 9.71 -18.57 -8.37
C GLY A 96 9.53 -19.60 -9.50
N GLN A 97 9.96 -19.21 -10.69
CA GLN A 97 9.76 -19.93 -11.95
C GLN A 97 11.08 -20.51 -12.49
N ALA A 98 12.21 -20.21 -11.85
CA ALA A 98 13.51 -20.66 -12.32
C ALA A 98 13.76 -22.12 -12.01
N VAL A 99 14.30 -22.84 -12.99
CA VAL A 99 14.55 -24.28 -12.92
C VAL A 99 15.96 -24.55 -12.39
N ALA A 100 16.09 -25.38 -11.36
CA ALA A 100 17.37 -25.68 -10.73
C ALA A 100 18.14 -26.78 -11.47
N ASP A 101 17.50 -27.92 -11.76
CA ASP A 101 18.19 -29.15 -12.18
C ASP A 101 17.38 -30.09 -13.09
N LEU A 102 16.21 -29.69 -13.59
CA LEU A 102 15.44 -30.49 -14.54
C LEU A 102 16.05 -30.39 -15.95
N ASP A 103 16.10 -31.51 -16.66
CA ASP A 103 16.71 -31.63 -17.98
C ASP A 103 15.81 -32.39 -18.97
N GLY A 104 16.39 -32.78 -20.11
CA GLY A 104 15.67 -33.38 -21.23
C GLY A 104 14.87 -32.37 -22.05
N LYS A 105 14.17 -32.89 -23.06
CA LYS A 105 13.48 -32.11 -24.09
C LYS A 105 12.50 -31.06 -23.55
N ASP A 106 11.77 -31.40 -22.50
CA ASP A 106 10.73 -30.53 -21.92
C ASP A 106 11.33 -29.32 -21.18
N TYR A 107 12.63 -29.35 -20.86
CA TYR A 107 13.40 -28.26 -20.24
C TYR A 107 14.59 -27.80 -21.11
N ASN A 108 14.46 -27.88 -22.44
CA ASN A 108 15.48 -27.47 -23.42
C ASN A 108 16.86 -28.12 -23.15
N GLU A 109 16.88 -29.42 -22.88
CA GLU A 109 18.05 -30.23 -22.51
C GLU A 109 18.79 -29.68 -21.27
N GLY A 110 18.05 -29.02 -20.37
CA GLY A 110 18.54 -28.42 -19.13
C GLY A 110 19.24 -27.07 -19.33
N LYS A 111 19.24 -26.48 -20.53
CA LYS A 111 19.85 -25.16 -20.77
C LYS A 111 19.29 -24.09 -19.82
N GLY A 112 20.16 -23.22 -19.34
CA GLY A 112 19.77 -22.11 -18.47
C GLY A 112 19.30 -22.51 -17.07
N THR A 113 19.45 -23.78 -16.66
CA THR A 113 19.24 -24.23 -15.27
C THR A 113 20.48 -23.99 -14.40
N LEU A 114 20.34 -23.97 -13.06
CA LEU A 114 21.50 -23.87 -12.17
C LEU A 114 22.50 -25.03 -12.40
N ALA A 115 22.01 -26.26 -12.59
CA ALA A 115 22.82 -27.44 -12.85
C ALA A 115 23.58 -27.39 -14.19
N PHE A 116 23.05 -26.68 -15.18
CA PHE A 116 23.73 -26.41 -16.44
C PHE A 116 24.75 -25.27 -16.30
N LEU A 117 24.39 -24.18 -15.63
CA LEU A 117 25.28 -23.02 -15.41
C LEU A 117 26.52 -23.39 -14.58
N LEU A 118 26.42 -24.34 -13.65
CA LEU A 118 27.56 -24.90 -12.91
C LEU A 118 28.60 -25.62 -13.80
N ARG A 119 28.26 -25.93 -15.07
CA ARG A 119 29.18 -26.55 -16.05
C ARG A 119 29.98 -25.51 -16.84
N ASP A 120 29.55 -24.24 -16.83
CA ASP A 120 30.26 -23.13 -17.48
C ASP A 120 31.31 -22.55 -16.51
N PRO A 121 32.62 -22.62 -16.82
CA PRO A 121 33.68 -22.08 -15.95
C PRO A 121 33.54 -20.58 -15.65
N ALA A 122 32.86 -19.80 -16.50
CA ALA A 122 32.62 -18.38 -16.27
C ALA A 122 31.47 -18.11 -15.28
N LYS A 123 30.57 -19.09 -15.08
CA LYS A 123 29.37 -18.96 -14.23
C LYS A 123 29.47 -19.76 -12.94
N ALA A 124 30.20 -20.89 -12.95
CA ALA A 124 30.39 -21.75 -11.80
C ALA A 124 30.84 -21.01 -10.51
N PRO A 125 31.76 -20.03 -10.54
CA PRO A 125 32.16 -19.29 -9.33
C PRO A 125 31.02 -18.50 -8.67
N LEU A 126 30.05 -18.01 -9.44
CA LEU A 126 28.87 -17.30 -8.92
C LEU A 126 27.94 -18.23 -8.13
N LEU A 127 27.87 -19.50 -8.55
CA LEU A 127 26.91 -20.49 -8.06
C LEU A 127 27.53 -21.56 -7.15
N ALA A 128 28.86 -21.57 -6.98
CA ALA A 128 29.60 -22.62 -6.28
C ALA A 128 29.10 -22.86 -4.84
N HIS A 129 28.71 -21.79 -4.14
CA HIS A 129 28.19 -21.84 -2.78
C HIS A 129 26.81 -22.52 -2.66
N LEU A 130 26.13 -22.82 -3.78
CA LEU A 130 24.88 -23.57 -3.81
C LEU A 130 25.09 -25.08 -3.80
N ARG A 131 26.34 -25.58 -3.93
CA ARG A 131 26.67 -27.00 -3.89
C ARG A 131 27.58 -27.33 -2.71
N ASP A 132 27.28 -28.42 -2.01
CA ASP A 132 28.17 -28.96 -0.99
C ASP A 132 29.30 -29.84 -1.59
N ALA A 133 30.18 -30.36 -0.75
CA ALA A 133 31.31 -31.20 -1.18
C ALA A 133 30.86 -32.53 -1.81
N GLU A 134 29.64 -33.00 -1.51
CA GLU A 134 29.02 -34.18 -2.13
C GLU A 134 28.24 -33.83 -3.41
N GLY A 135 28.23 -32.56 -3.83
CA GLY A 135 27.54 -32.07 -5.01
C GLY A 135 26.03 -31.97 -4.85
N ARG A 136 25.48 -31.98 -3.63
CA ARG A 136 24.05 -31.76 -3.35
C ARG A 136 23.75 -30.25 -3.25
N TRP A 137 22.48 -29.86 -3.41
CA TRP A 137 22.06 -28.48 -3.18
C TRP A 137 22.16 -28.13 -1.69
N THR A 138 22.78 -26.99 -1.38
CA THR A 138 22.96 -26.54 0.00
C THR A 138 21.64 -26.12 0.67
N VAL A 139 21.67 -26.12 2.00
CA VAL A 139 20.63 -25.56 2.85
C VAL A 139 21.30 -24.52 3.74
N ARG A 140 20.79 -23.29 3.75
CA ARG A 140 21.31 -22.19 4.55
C ARG A 140 20.48 -22.07 5.83
N LEU A 141 21.11 -22.29 6.98
CA LEU A 141 20.42 -22.51 8.27
C LEU A 141 20.11 -21.23 9.06
N ASP A 142 20.88 -20.17 8.84
CA ASP A 142 20.75 -18.82 9.39
C ASP A 142 19.65 -17.98 8.71
N VAL A 143 19.16 -18.43 7.56
CA VAL A 143 18.12 -17.76 6.78
C VAL A 143 16.93 -18.70 6.62
N TRP A 144 15.74 -18.23 6.99
CA TRP A 144 14.50 -18.99 6.92
C TRP A 144 13.54 -18.41 5.90
N VAL A 145 12.61 -19.24 5.42
CA VAL A 145 11.55 -18.83 4.50
C VAL A 145 10.20 -19.29 5.04
N SER A 146 9.19 -18.42 4.93
CA SER A 146 7.78 -18.74 5.11
C SER A 146 7.02 -18.31 3.87
N TYR A 147 6.32 -19.23 3.21
CA TYR A 147 5.52 -18.96 2.03
C TYR A 147 4.15 -19.63 2.09
N GLN A 148 3.08 -18.84 2.06
CA GLN A 148 1.70 -19.33 1.90
C GLN A 148 1.28 -19.28 0.43
N ILE A 149 1.33 -20.44 -0.24
CA ILE A 149 0.83 -20.62 -1.61
C ILE A 149 -0.68 -20.36 -1.64
N GLU A 150 -1.19 -19.72 -2.70
CA GLU A 150 -2.57 -19.20 -2.76
C GLU A 150 -3.64 -20.23 -2.36
N ASN A 151 -3.53 -21.44 -2.94
CA ASN A 151 -4.45 -22.58 -2.76
C ASN A 151 -3.68 -23.84 -2.32
N GLY A 152 -2.53 -23.67 -1.65
CA GLY A 152 -1.62 -24.77 -1.30
C GLY A 152 -1.24 -24.81 0.18
N PRO A 153 -0.48 -25.84 0.61
CA PRO A 153 0.07 -25.87 1.96
C PRO A 153 1.08 -24.72 2.16
N ARG A 154 1.17 -24.23 3.40
CA ARG A 154 2.26 -23.33 3.80
C ARG A 154 3.58 -24.09 3.73
N LYS A 155 4.61 -23.47 3.15
CA LYS A 155 5.99 -23.97 3.15
C LYS A 155 6.81 -23.15 4.14
N THR A 156 7.46 -23.81 5.08
CA THR A 156 8.38 -23.20 6.06
C THR A 156 9.67 -24.02 6.14
N GLY A 157 10.79 -23.36 6.44
CA GLY A 157 12.07 -24.02 6.71
C GLY A 157 13.29 -23.13 6.43
N PRO A 158 14.51 -23.68 6.60
CA PRO A 158 15.75 -23.02 6.19
C PRO A 158 15.82 -22.83 4.67
N LEU A 159 16.53 -21.79 4.23
CA LEU A 159 16.62 -21.37 2.84
C LEU A 159 17.29 -22.45 1.98
N THR A 160 16.57 -22.89 0.96
CA THR A 160 17.00 -23.83 -0.07
C THR A 160 16.02 -23.76 -1.25
N LEU A 161 16.14 -24.65 -2.23
CA LEU A 161 15.22 -24.73 -3.36
C LEU A 161 13.83 -25.23 -2.95
N GLY A 162 12.80 -24.86 -3.71
CA GLY A 162 11.43 -25.38 -3.55
C GLY A 162 10.44 -24.49 -2.79
N PHE A 163 10.81 -23.27 -2.38
CA PHE A 163 9.87 -22.27 -1.84
C PHE A 163 9.04 -21.58 -2.93
N THR A 164 8.50 -22.38 -3.86
CA THR A 164 7.73 -21.95 -5.03
C THR A 164 6.32 -22.54 -5.03
N SER A 165 5.50 -22.20 -6.01
CA SER A 165 4.17 -22.82 -6.22
C SER A 165 4.26 -24.28 -6.69
N TYR A 166 5.42 -24.73 -7.17
CA TYR A 166 5.68 -26.09 -7.64
C TYR A 166 5.90 -27.11 -6.50
N GLY A 167 5.74 -28.40 -6.81
CA GLY A 167 6.17 -29.49 -5.93
C GLY A 167 7.68 -29.74 -6.00
N GLY A 168 8.23 -30.39 -4.97
CA GLY A 168 9.65 -30.76 -4.90
C GLY A 168 10.62 -29.58 -4.68
N ARG A 169 11.90 -29.81 -4.96
CA ARG A 169 13.01 -28.85 -4.78
C ARG A 169 13.73 -28.52 -6.10
N HIS A 170 12.98 -28.50 -7.19
CA HIS A 170 13.50 -28.32 -8.55
C HIS A 170 13.34 -26.90 -9.11
N HIS A 171 12.65 -26.02 -8.36
CA HIS A 171 12.39 -24.64 -8.75
C HIS A 171 12.73 -23.67 -7.62
N PHE A 172 13.07 -22.44 -7.97
CA PHE A 172 13.35 -21.35 -7.03
C PHE A 172 12.92 -20.00 -7.59
N GLY A 173 12.81 -19.00 -6.73
CA GLY A 173 12.61 -17.60 -7.10
C GLY A 173 13.76 -16.70 -6.63
N PRO A 174 13.57 -15.37 -6.70
CA PRO A 174 14.57 -14.40 -6.26
C PRO A 174 14.95 -14.54 -4.77
N GLU A 175 14.14 -15.24 -3.95
CA GLU A 175 14.43 -15.49 -2.54
C GLU A 175 15.75 -16.21 -2.30
N LEU A 176 16.22 -17.05 -3.23
CA LEU A 176 17.45 -17.82 -3.06
C LEU A 176 18.66 -16.88 -2.98
N ALA A 177 18.91 -16.12 -4.05
CA ALA A 177 20.02 -15.18 -4.08
C ALA A 177 19.83 -14.00 -3.11
N PHE A 178 18.59 -13.49 -2.95
CA PHE A 178 18.29 -12.47 -1.95
C PHE A 178 18.66 -12.93 -0.54
N GLY A 179 18.26 -14.15 -0.17
CA GLY A 179 18.49 -14.73 1.15
C GLY A 179 19.97 -14.96 1.43
N HIS A 180 20.73 -15.42 0.44
CA HIS A 180 22.19 -15.50 0.57
C HIS A 180 22.83 -14.12 0.81
N VAL A 181 22.49 -13.10 0.00
CA VAL A 181 23.02 -11.74 0.21
C VAL A 181 22.61 -11.15 1.56
N ALA A 182 21.39 -11.43 2.03
CA ALA A 182 20.91 -10.95 3.33
C ALA A 182 21.68 -11.60 4.48
N GLY A 183 21.82 -12.93 4.49
CA GLY A 183 22.57 -13.65 5.52
C GLY A 183 24.07 -13.32 5.54
N ASP A 184 24.69 -13.11 4.37
CA ASP A 184 26.12 -12.77 4.29
C ASP A 184 26.45 -11.36 4.80
N ARG A 185 25.45 -10.47 4.85
CA ARG A 185 25.62 -9.05 5.22
C ARG A 185 25.04 -8.69 6.60
N LEU A 186 24.27 -9.57 7.23
CA LEU A 186 23.61 -9.30 8.50
C LEU A 186 24.15 -10.26 9.59
N PRO A 187 24.50 -9.76 10.79
CA PRO A 187 24.93 -10.61 11.90
C PRO A 187 23.73 -11.29 12.61
N ASN A 188 22.51 -11.11 12.11
CA ASN A 188 21.26 -11.62 12.66
C ASN A 188 20.76 -12.82 11.86
N GLN A 189 20.00 -13.71 12.50
CA GLN A 189 19.12 -14.64 11.78
C GLN A 189 18.15 -13.85 10.89
N VAL A 190 17.79 -14.41 9.73
CA VAL A 190 16.94 -13.75 8.73
C VAL A 190 15.67 -14.57 8.48
N LEU A 191 14.52 -13.90 8.36
CA LEU A 191 13.28 -14.52 7.88
C LEU A 191 12.81 -13.82 6.59
N LEU A 192 12.58 -14.62 5.55
CA LEU A 192 11.94 -14.20 4.30
C LEU A 192 10.46 -14.62 4.32
N ILE A 193 9.55 -13.65 4.35
CA ILE A 193 8.11 -13.91 4.22
C ILE A 193 7.71 -13.66 2.77
N LYS A 194 7.44 -14.72 2.01
CA LYS A 194 6.95 -14.59 0.63
C LYS A 194 5.44 -14.36 0.63
N THR A 195 5.03 -13.26 0.02
CA THR A 195 3.62 -12.89 -0.22
C THR A 195 3.42 -12.63 -1.70
N ALA A 196 3.54 -13.71 -2.47
CA ALA A 196 3.55 -13.68 -3.92
C ALA A 196 2.57 -14.71 -4.50
N TRP A 197 1.78 -14.28 -5.48
CA TRP A 197 0.70 -15.08 -6.06
C TRP A 197 0.54 -14.80 -7.56
N GLY A 198 0.33 -15.83 -8.37
CA GLY A 198 0.21 -15.72 -9.82
C GLY A 198 -1.01 -14.90 -10.29
N GLY A 199 -0.85 -14.14 -11.38
CA GLY A 199 -1.97 -13.50 -12.08
C GLY A 199 -2.63 -12.31 -11.34
N LYS A 200 -1.93 -11.66 -10.40
CA LYS A 200 -2.47 -10.53 -9.62
C LYS A 200 -1.96 -9.20 -10.17
N SER A 201 -2.80 -8.17 -10.13
CA SER A 201 -2.50 -6.78 -10.51
C SER A 201 -2.30 -5.87 -9.28
N LEU A 202 -1.51 -4.82 -9.41
CA LEU A 202 -1.50 -3.72 -8.43
C LEU A 202 -2.76 -2.85 -8.55
N TYR A 203 -3.28 -2.70 -9.76
CA TYR A 203 -4.49 -1.93 -10.05
C TYR A 203 -5.74 -2.42 -9.29
N LYS A 204 -5.90 -3.74 -9.10
CA LYS A 204 -7.07 -4.35 -8.46
C LYS A 204 -6.72 -5.25 -7.26
N ASP A 205 -5.80 -6.18 -7.41
CA ASP A 205 -5.63 -7.30 -6.48
C ASP A 205 -4.79 -6.93 -5.25
N PHE A 206 -3.71 -6.19 -5.47
CA PHE A 206 -2.90 -5.55 -4.44
C PHE A 206 -3.28 -4.07 -4.21
N ARG A 207 -4.45 -3.62 -4.69
CA ARG A 207 -4.85 -2.21 -4.63
C ARG A 207 -4.86 -1.71 -3.17
N PRO A 208 -4.03 -0.72 -2.80
CA PRO A 208 -3.92 -0.27 -1.42
C PRO A 208 -5.07 0.70 -1.06
N PRO A 209 -5.43 0.83 0.24
CA PRO A 209 -6.54 1.69 0.68
C PRO A 209 -6.49 3.14 0.19
N SER A 210 -5.31 3.78 0.20
CA SER A 210 -5.13 5.18 -0.23
C SER A 210 -5.22 5.40 -1.75
N SER A 211 -5.27 4.32 -2.56
CA SER A 211 -5.62 4.42 -3.98
C SER A 211 -7.13 4.56 -4.25
N GLY A 212 -7.96 4.52 -3.20
CA GLY A 212 -9.41 4.61 -3.31
C GLY A 212 -10.06 3.43 -4.05
N GLY A 213 -11.39 3.43 -4.12
CA GLY A 213 -12.15 2.29 -4.62
C GLY A 213 -12.14 1.11 -3.64
N ALA A 214 -12.28 -0.11 -4.15
CA ALA A 214 -12.23 -1.31 -3.31
C ALA A 214 -10.78 -1.68 -2.98
N VAL A 215 -10.50 -1.97 -1.69
CA VAL A 215 -9.20 -2.49 -1.25
C VAL A 215 -8.98 -3.88 -1.85
N GLY A 216 -7.79 -4.11 -2.40
CA GLY A 216 -7.45 -5.37 -3.05
C GLY A 216 -7.38 -6.55 -2.07
N PRO A 217 -7.95 -7.72 -2.41
CA PRO A 217 -7.94 -8.89 -1.52
C PRO A 217 -6.54 -9.46 -1.27
N TYR A 218 -5.57 -9.21 -2.14
CA TYR A 218 -4.18 -9.64 -1.95
C TYR A 218 -3.34 -8.61 -1.20
N TYR A 219 -3.75 -7.34 -1.16
CA TYR A 219 -3.22 -6.37 -0.20
C TYR A 219 -3.52 -6.84 1.24
N THR A 220 -4.79 -7.14 1.54
CA THR A 220 -5.18 -7.60 2.89
C THR A 220 -4.63 -8.98 3.21
N LYS A 221 -4.58 -9.91 2.24
CA LYS A 221 -3.92 -11.21 2.40
C LYS A 221 -2.43 -11.07 2.72
N MET A 222 -1.68 -10.24 2.01
CA MET A 222 -0.26 -9.98 2.29
C MET A 222 -0.04 -9.58 3.75
N LEU A 223 -0.81 -8.62 4.27
CA LEU A 223 -0.70 -8.19 5.68
C LEU A 223 -1.08 -9.32 6.65
N ALA A 224 -2.07 -10.15 6.30
CA ALA A 224 -2.47 -11.30 7.11
C ALA A 224 -1.38 -12.38 7.16
N GLU A 225 -0.77 -12.74 6.03
CA GLU A 225 0.32 -13.73 5.98
C GLU A 225 1.58 -13.25 6.72
N VAL A 226 1.91 -11.95 6.61
CA VAL A 226 3.01 -11.36 7.38
C VAL A 226 2.76 -11.49 8.88
N ARG A 227 1.57 -11.10 9.35
CA ARG A 227 1.20 -11.23 10.78
C ARG A 227 1.16 -12.70 11.23
N ALA A 228 0.68 -13.62 10.41
CA ALA A 228 0.64 -15.05 10.71
C ALA A 228 2.05 -15.64 10.83
N ALA A 229 2.95 -15.36 9.88
CA ALA A 229 4.31 -15.87 9.91
C ALA A 229 5.12 -15.34 11.11
N LEU A 230 4.91 -14.07 11.49
CA LEU A 230 5.52 -13.48 12.69
C LEU A 230 4.96 -14.08 13.98
N ALA A 231 3.67 -14.42 14.03
CA ALA A 231 3.03 -15.07 15.18
C ALA A 231 3.45 -16.55 15.34
N SER A 232 3.78 -17.24 14.24
CA SER A 232 4.19 -18.65 14.24
C SER A 232 5.71 -18.87 14.30
N LEU A 233 6.52 -17.81 14.45
CA LEU A 233 7.99 -17.85 14.38
C LEU A 233 8.62 -18.97 15.23
N ALA A 234 8.24 -19.09 16.50
CA ALA A 234 8.77 -20.12 17.42
C ALA A 234 8.28 -21.54 17.12
N THR A 235 7.14 -21.68 16.43
CA THR A 235 6.57 -22.98 16.04
C THR A 235 7.17 -23.49 14.74
N ASP A 236 7.37 -22.58 13.78
CA ASP A 236 7.83 -22.92 12.42
C ASP A 236 9.36 -23.04 12.35
N PHE A 237 10.10 -22.36 13.24
CA PHE A 237 11.56 -22.29 13.23
C PHE A 237 12.14 -22.62 14.61
N PRO A 238 12.40 -23.92 14.93
CA PRO A 238 12.90 -24.34 16.24
C PRO A 238 14.27 -23.77 16.65
N ALA A 239 15.00 -23.16 15.72
CA ALA A 239 16.26 -22.45 15.98
C ALA A 239 16.08 -20.96 16.34
N TYR A 240 14.84 -20.49 16.49
CA TYR A 240 14.52 -19.17 17.02
C TYR A 240 14.71 -19.14 18.54
N ASP A 241 15.61 -18.26 18.98
CA ASP A 241 16.08 -18.11 20.36
C ASP A 241 15.17 -17.24 21.26
N GLY A 242 14.13 -16.63 20.71
CA GLY A 242 13.26 -15.69 21.43
C GLY A 242 13.75 -14.24 21.46
N SER A 243 14.81 -13.89 20.73
CA SER A 243 15.42 -12.54 20.67
C SER A 243 14.53 -11.43 20.09
N GLY A 244 13.31 -11.76 19.65
CA GLY A 244 12.39 -10.85 18.97
C GLY A 244 12.64 -10.78 17.47
N TRP A 245 11.93 -9.87 16.80
CA TRP A 245 12.08 -9.63 15.37
C TRP A 245 11.98 -8.14 15.02
N GLU A 246 12.62 -7.73 13.92
CA GLU A 246 12.48 -6.41 13.30
C GLU A 246 12.08 -6.59 11.84
N LEU A 247 11.00 -5.93 11.40
CA LEU A 247 10.69 -5.78 9.98
C LEU A 247 11.76 -4.90 9.33
N ALA A 248 12.70 -5.54 8.65
CA ALA A 248 13.92 -4.96 8.11
C ALA A 248 13.73 -4.39 6.70
N GLY A 249 12.79 -4.90 5.92
CA GLY A 249 12.45 -4.32 4.61
C GLY A 249 11.33 -5.02 3.85
N LEU A 250 10.85 -4.35 2.80
CA LEU A 250 9.93 -4.86 1.79
C LEU A 250 10.66 -4.94 0.45
N VAL A 251 10.50 -6.04 -0.28
CA VAL A 251 10.89 -6.16 -1.68
C VAL A 251 9.62 -6.32 -2.49
N TRP A 252 9.46 -5.51 -3.53
CA TRP A 252 8.32 -5.53 -4.44
C TRP A 252 8.79 -5.90 -5.84
N TYR A 253 8.39 -7.08 -6.32
CA TYR A 253 8.73 -7.55 -7.67
C TYR A 253 7.47 -8.01 -8.40
N HIS A 254 6.93 -7.10 -9.21
CA HIS A 254 5.58 -7.19 -9.75
C HIS A 254 5.43 -6.36 -11.03
N GLY A 255 4.42 -6.65 -11.84
CA GLY A 255 3.94 -5.70 -12.86
C GLY A 255 3.37 -6.34 -14.12
N TRP A 256 3.56 -7.65 -14.32
CA TRP A 256 3.13 -8.32 -15.55
C TRP A 256 1.66 -8.08 -15.85
N ASN A 257 0.78 -8.34 -14.87
CA ASN A 257 -0.65 -8.23 -15.05
C ASN A 257 -1.13 -6.77 -15.21
N ASP A 258 -0.45 -5.81 -14.60
CA ASP A 258 -0.72 -4.38 -14.84
C ASP A 258 -0.31 -3.98 -16.27
N GLY A 259 0.81 -4.50 -16.78
CA GLY A 259 1.24 -4.30 -18.17
C GLY A 259 0.30 -4.94 -19.20
N CYS A 260 -0.39 -6.03 -18.86
CA CYS A 260 -1.48 -6.60 -19.67
C CYS A 260 -2.73 -5.69 -19.74
N GLU A 261 -2.85 -4.68 -18.88
CA GLU A 261 -3.97 -3.73 -18.82
C GLU A 261 -3.52 -2.28 -19.13
N PRO A 262 -2.95 -1.98 -20.31
CA PRO A 262 -2.28 -0.71 -20.59
C PRO A 262 -3.18 0.53 -20.61
N LYS A 263 -4.50 0.34 -20.72
CA LYS A 263 -5.48 1.44 -20.73
C LYS A 263 -5.97 1.84 -19.33
N THR A 264 -5.74 1.00 -18.32
CA THR A 264 -6.33 1.11 -16.98
C THR A 264 -5.27 1.02 -15.89
N ALA A 265 -4.47 -0.04 -15.88
CA ALA A 265 -3.52 -0.32 -14.81
C ALA A 265 -2.20 0.46 -14.96
N VAL A 266 -1.57 0.43 -16.14
CA VAL A 266 -0.28 1.13 -16.39
C VAL A 266 -0.35 2.63 -16.04
N PRO A 267 -1.40 3.39 -16.41
CA PRO A 267 -1.48 4.82 -16.07
C PRO A 267 -1.59 5.12 -14.57
N GLU A 268 -2.10 4.19 -13.75
CA GLU A 268 -2.19 4.37 -12.30
C GLU A 268 -0.99 3.80 -11.52
N TYR A 269 -0.12 3.01 -12.18
CA TYR A 269 0.83 2.13 -11.49
C TYR A 269 1.79 2.88 -10.55
N GLU A 270 2.33 4.04 -10.94
CA GLU A 270 3.21 4.84 -10.08
C GLU A 270 2.48 5.24 -8.79
N ARG A 271 1.30 5.86 -8.92
CA ARG A 271 0.49 6.32 -7.78
C ARG A 271 0.11 5.15 -6.88
N ASN A 272 -0.32 4.04 -7.46
CA ASN A 272 -0.71 2.86 -6.70
C ASN A 272 0.48 2.21 -5.98
N LEU A 273 1.69 2.28 -6.54
CA LEU A 273 2.90 1.76 -5.89
C LEU A 273 3.38 2.69 -4.74
N VAL A 274 3.32 4.01 -4.92
CA VAL A 274 3.59 4.97 -3.84
C VAL A 274 2.61 4.77 -2.68
N ASN A 275 1.33 4.63 -2.99
CA ASN A 275 0.27 4.34 -2.03
C ASN A 275 0.48 2.99 -1.31
N LEU A 276 0.85 1.93 -2.05
CA LEU A 276 1.16 0.61 -1.49
C LEU A 276 2.27 0.69 -0.45
N ILE A 277 3.36 1.40 -0.77
CA ILE A 277 4.49 1.58 0.14
C ILE A 277 4.07 2.32 1.41
N ASN A 278 3.26 3.37 1.29
CA ASN A 278 2.80 4.15 2.44
C ASN A 278 1.80 3.39 3.32
N ASP A 279 0.83 2.70 2.73
CA ASP A 279 -0.17 1.95 3.49
C ASP A 279 0.45 0.69 4.14
N VAL A 280 1.37 -0.03 3.49
CA VAL A 280 2.10 -1.15 4.13
C VAL A 280 2.93 -0.66 5.33
N ARG A 281 3.61 0.49 5.19
CA ARG A 281 4.36 1.12 6.30
C ARG A 281 3.43 1.48 7.47
N LYS A 282 2.24 2.01 7.18
CA LYS A 282 1.22 2.35 8.17
C LYS A 282 0.63 1.11 8.85
N ASP A 283 0.15 0.15 8.09
CA ASP A 283 -0.58 -1.03 8.58
C ASP A 283 0.31 -2.07 9.28
N LEU A 284 1.63 -2.00 9.06
CA LEU A 284 2.63 -2.76 9.83
C LEU A 284 3.30 -1.93 10.94
N GLY A 285 2.96 -0.64 11.09
CA GLY A 285 3.51 0.23 12.14
C GLY A 285 4.99 0.61 11.96
N VAL A 286 5.54 0.49 10.76
CA VAL A 286 6.95 0.79 10.44
C VAL A 286 7.02 1.94 9.42
N PRO A 287 6.87 3.22 9.84
CA PRO A 287 6.73 4.37 8.95
C PRO A 287 7.93 4.62 8.03
N ARG A 288 9.03 3.91 8.26
CA ARG A 288 10.28 3.98 7.48
C ARG A 288 10.80 2.62 7.04
N LEU A 289 9.92 1.63 6.84
CA LEU A 289 10.32 0.33 6.28
C LEU A 289 11.13 0.57 4.97
N PRO A 290 12.39 0.12 4.88
CA PRO A 290 13.15 0.17 3.64
C PRO A 290 12.43 -0.61 2.55
N VAL A 291 12.37 -0.07 1.33
CA VAL A 291 11.72 -0.77 0.20
C VAL A 291 12.66 -0.88 -0.99
N VAL A 292 12.73 -2.05 -1.60
CA VAL A 292 13.34 -2.25 -2.92
C VAL A 292 12.23 -2.56 -3.93
N ILE A 293 12.13 -1.75 -4.97
CA ILE A 293 11.28 -2.02 -6.15
C ILE A 293 12.17 -2.69 -7.19
N GLY A 294 11.86 -3.93 -7.56
CA GLY A 294 12.49 -4.60 -8.69
C GLY A 294 11.88 -4.14 -10.02
N GLU A 295 12.72 -3.77 -10.97
CA GLU A 295 12.30 -3.56 -12.36
C GLU A 295 11.67 -4.85 -12.93
N LEU A 296 10.52 -4.73 -13.59
CA LEU A 296 9.92 -5.87 -14.29
C LEU A 296 10.79 -6.27 -15.50
N THR A 297 11.40 -7.46 -15.48
CA THR A 297 12.15 -8.00 -16.62
C THR A 297 11.22 -8.39 -17.77
N GLY A 298 10.41 -9.46 -17.63
CA GLY A 298 9.74 -10.06 -18.78
C GLY A 298 10.77 -10.55 -19.84
N PRO A 299 10.37 -10.68 -21.12
CA PRO A 299 11.22 -11.28 -22.15
C PRO A 299 12.18 -10.30 -22.87
N TRP A 300 12.44 -9.11 -22.32
CA TRP A 300 13.20 -8.06 -23.03
C TRP A 300 14.21 -7.33 -22.15
N VAL A 301 15.38 -7.02 -22.73
CA VAL A 301 16.28 -6.00 -22.18
C VAL A 301 15.65 -4.62 -22.37
N GLU A 302 15.29 -4.26 -23.61
CA GLU A 302 14.53 -3.04 -23.90
C GLU A 302 13.05 -3.38 -24.10
N ALA A 303 12.22 -2.98 -23.14
CA ALA A 303 10.78 -3.24 -23.16
C ALA A 303 10.06 -2.37 -24.23
N PRO A 304 9.04 -2.90 -24.93
CA PRO A 304 8.24 -2.13 -25.88
C PRO A 304 7.14 -1.31 -25.17
N GLY A 305 6.69 -0.24 -25.82
CA GLY A 305 5.40 0.43 -25.55
C GLY A 305 5.04 0.66 -24.07
N GLU A 306 3.89 0.11 -23.69
CA GLU A 306 3.31 0.13 -22.35
C GLU A 306 4.23 -0.47 -21.26
N TRP A 307 5.05 -1.46 -21.61
CA TRP A 307 5.96 -2.11 -20.67
C TRP A 307 7.13 -1.21 -20.30
N ALA A 308 7.63 -0.42 -21.25
CA ALA A 308 8.57 0.65 -20.97
C ALA A 308 7.94 1.76 -20.10
N ALA A 309 6.65 2.04 -20.28
CA ALA A 309 5.93 2.99 -19.43
C ALA A 309 5.77 2.46 -18.00
N LEU A 310 5.46 1.18 -17.84
CA LEU A 310 5.37 0.51 -16.54
C LEU A 310 6.71 0.50 -15.80
N ARG A 311 7.82 0.17 -16.48
CA ARG A 311 9.18 0.26 -15.89
C ARG A 311 9.53 1.69 -15.47
N ARG A 312 9.17 2.70 -16.27
CA ARG A 312 9.32 4.11 -15.88
C ARG A 312 8.47 4.46 -14.66
N ALA A 313 7.26 3.93 -14.54
CA ALA A 313 6.41 4.11 -13.36
C ALA A 313 7.00 3.46 -12.09
N GLN A 314 7.62 2.27 -12.20
CA GLN A 314 8.38 1.64 -11.10
C GLN A 314 9.56 2.52 -10.64
N ALA A 315 10.36 3.02 -11.60
CA ALA A 315 11.50 3.89 -11.30
C ALA A 315 11.07 5.24 -10.72
N ALA A 316 10.01 5.86 -11.28
CA ALA A 316 9.46 7.12 -10.80
C ALA A 316 8.91 7.00 -9.37
N ALA A 317 8.19 5.92 -9.05
CA ALA A 317 7.71 5.65 -7.70
C ALA A 317 8.85 5.53 -6.68
N ALA A 318 9.98 4.92 -7.06
CA ALA A 318 11.17 4.86 -6.20
C ALA A 318 11.88 6.22 -6.03
N ALA A 319 11.84 7.07 -7.06
CA ALA A 319 12.52 8.36 -7.11
C ALA A 319 11.76 9.52 -6.41
N ARG A 320 10.63 9.22 -5.77
CA ARG A 320 9.79 10.20 -5.07
C ARG A 320 10.55 10.89 -3.93
N PRO A 321 10.47 12.23 -3.76
CA PRO A 321 11.20 12.95 -2.72
C PRO A 321 10.91 12.45 -1.30
N GLU A 322 9.67 12.05 -1.00
CA GLU A 322 9.27 11.47 0.28
C GLU A 322 9.97 10.13 0.61
N PHE A 323 10.62 9.51 -0.39
CA PHE A 323 11.28 8.22 -0.29
C PHE A 323 12.82 8.30 -0.34
N GLU A 324 13.41 9.51 -0.43
CA GLU A 324 14.86 9.71 -0.58
C GLU A 324 15.66 8.92 0.49
N GLY A 325 16.52 8.01 0.02
CA GLY A 325 17.39 7.21 0.89
C GLY A 325 16.69 6.10 1.68
N ASN A 326 15.39 5.87 1.48
CA ASN A 326 14.61 4.83 2.18
C ASN A 326 13.80 3.93 1.22
N VAL A 327 13.82 4.22 -0.09
CA VAL A 327 13.39 3.33 -1.18
C VAL A 327 14.49 3.29 -2.24
N ALA A 328 14.66 2.14 -2.91
CA ALA A 328 15.57 1.97 -4.04
C ALA A 328 14.85 1.27 -5.20
N PHE A 329 15.25 1.61 -6.42
CA PHE A 329 14.90 0.88 -7.63
C PHE A 329 16.08 -0.02 -8.01
N ALA A 330 15.85 -1.33 -8.11
CA ALA A 330 16.81 -2.28 -8.64
C ALA A 330 16.52 -2.47 -10.14
N ALA A 331 17.37 -1.88 -10.98
CA ALA A 331 17.36 -2.16 -12.41
C ALA A 331 17.87 -3.59 -12.65
N THR A 332 17.11 -4.37 -13.41
CA THR A 332 17.32 -5.81 -13.60
C THR A 332 17.15 -6.25 -15.06
N ARG A 333 16.70 -5.35 -15.95
CA ARG A 333 16.44 -5.63 -17.36
C ARG A 333 17.58 -6.32 -18.12
N ASP A 334 18.83 -6.02 -17.78
CA ASP A 334 20.03 -6.59 -18.42
C ASP A 334 20.32 -8.05 -17.97
N PHE A 335 19.55 -8.58 -17.01
CA PHE A 335 19.70 -9.94 -16.50
C PHE A 335 18.89 -10.98 -17.27
N VAL A 336 17.91 -10.57 -18.08
CA VAL A 336 17.16 -11.52 -18.92
C VAL A 336 18.12 -12.26 -19.87
N ARG A 337 17.80 -13.52 -20.16
CA ARG A 337 18.53 -14.38 -21.10
C ARG A 337 17.66 -14.74 -22.28
N ALA A 338 18.29 -15.12 -23.38
CA ALA A 338 17.60 -15.46 -24.61
C ALA A 338 16.72 -16.72 -24.42
N PRO A 339 15.57 -16.84 -25.11
CA PRO A 339 14.70 -18.01 -24.99
C PRO A 339 15.39 -19.32 -25.34
N GLU A 340 16.25 -19.34 -26.36
CA GLU A 340 17.01 -20.50 -26.83
C GLU A 340 18.06 -21.04 -25.83
N ASP A 341 18.46 -20.21 -24.86
CA ASP A 341 19.43 -20.51 -23.79
C ASP A 341 18.73 -20.79 -22.44
N SER A 342 17.40 -20.94 -22.45
CA SER A 342 16.57 -21.02 -21.26
C SER A 342 15.71 -22.29 -21.24
N PRO A 343 15.31 -22.81 -20.07
CA PRO A 343 14.64 -24.11 -19.99
C PRO A 343 13.22 -24.07 -20.55
N ASN A 344 12.54 -22.92 -20.48
CA ASN A 344 11.15 -22.74 -20.93
C ASN A 344 11.03 -21.65 -22.02
N PRO A 345 11.51 -21.86 -23.27
CA PRO A 345 11.59 -20.81 -24.31
C PRO A 345 10.28 -20.08 -24.64
N GLY A 346 9.12 -20.72 -24.44
CA GLY A 346 7.80 -20.11 -24.65
C GLY A 346 7.30 -19.22 -23.50
N HIS A 347 7.93 -19.25 -22.32
CA HIS A 347 7.43 -18.61 -21.10
C HIS A 347 8.08 -17.25 -20.83
N GLY A 348 8.04 -16.35 -21.82
CA GLY A 348 8.67 -15.02 -21.72
C GLY A 348 8.16 -14.14 -20.57
N HIS A 349 6.91 -14.36 -20.15
CA HIS A 349 6.30 -13.70 -18.99
C HIS A 349 6.89 -14.14 -17.63
N HIS A 350 7.67 -15.23 -17.63
CA HIS A 350 8.41 -15.78 -16.48
C HIS A 350 9.92 -15.83 -16.78
N GLU A 351 10.43 -14.91 -17.60
CA GLU A 351 11.84 -14.84 -18.02
C GLU A 351 12.39 -16.20 -18.51
N PHE A 352 11.53 -16.95 -19.21
CA PHE A 352 11.81 -18.28 -19.77
C PHE A 352 12.22 -19.33 -18.73
N GLY A 353 11.91 -19.13 -17.44
CA GLY A 353 12.36 -19.97 -16.34
C GLY A 353 13.88 -19.99 -16.13
N ASN A 354 14.59 -19.00 -16.66
CA ASN A 354 16.05 -18.99 -16.68
C ASN A 354 16.65 -18.74 -15.28
N ALA A 355 17.49 -19.67 -14.83
CA ALA A 355 18.10 -19.62 -13.52
C ALA A 355 19.09 -18.46 -13.33
N GLU A 356 19.84 -18.08 -14.37
CA GLU A 356 20.77 -16.95 -14.27
C GLU A 356 20.00 -15.63 -14.09
N THR A 357 18.91 -15.44 -14.85
CA THR A 357 18.05 -14.26 -14.71
C THR A 357 17.53 -14.12 -13.28
N TYR A 358 16.90 -15.17 -12.74
CA TYR A 358 16.32 -15.15 -11.39
C TYR A 358 17.37 -15.00 -10.29
N PHE A 359 18.54 -15.63 -10.46
CA PHE A 359 19.64 -15.51 -9.51
C PHE A 359 20.19 -14.07 -9.47
N LEU A 360 20.44 -13.46 -10.63
CA LEU A 360 20.93 -12.07 -10.73
C LEU A 360 19.87 -11.05 -10.26
N VAL A 361 18.59 -11.29 -10.54
CA VAL A 361 17.48 -10.49 -9.97
C VAL A 361 17.51 -10.55 -8.45
N GLY A 362 17.54 -11.76 -7.85
CA GLY A 362 17.57 -11.91 -6.39
C GLY A 362 18.81 -11.29 -5.74
N ASP A 363 19.99 -11.46 -6.35
CA ASP A 363 21.25 -10.85 -5.93
C ASP A 363 21.17 -9.32 -5.96
N ALA A 364 20.68 -8.71 -7.03
CA ALA A 364 20.52 -7.26 -7.15
C ALA A 364 19.50 -6.70 -6.15
N LEU A 365 18.38 -7.40 -5.93
CA LEU A 365 17.39 -7.03 -4.91
C LEU A 365 17.99 -7.08 -3.49
N GLY A 366 18.77 -8.13 -3.20
CA GLY A 366 19.46 -8.30 -1.92
C GLY A 366 20.52 -7.23 -1.69
N LYS A 367 21.31 -6.93 -2.73
CA LYS A 367 22.33 -5.86 -2.69
C LYS A 367 21.70 -4.50 -2.47
N ALA A 368 20.66 -4.14 -3.24
CA ALA A 368 19.94 -2.88 -3.05
C ALA A 368 19.33 -2.74 -1.65
N MET A 369 18.78 -3.82 -1.08
CA MET A 369 18.22 -3.82 0.28
C MET A 369 19.32 -3.61 1.31
N ALA A 370 20.40 -4.37 1.24
CA ALA A 370 21.51 -4.23 2.16
C ALA A 370 22.23 -2.88 2.05
N ASP A 371 22.28 -2.27 0.86
CA ASP A 371 22.80 -0.92 0.65
C ASP A 371 21.87 0.16 1.27
N LEU A 372 20.55 -0.06 1.32
CA LEU A 372 19.63 0.78 2.10
C LEU A 372 19.85 0.61 3.62
N LEU A 373 20.16 -0.60 4.09
CA LEU A 373 20.40 -0.90 5.50
C LEU A 373 21.77 -0.42 6.00
N ALA A 374 22.80 -0.45 5.15
CA ALA A 374 24.16 -0.04 5.47
C ALA A 374 24.35 1.49 5.49
N ARG A 375 23.47 2.23 4.80
CA ARG A 375 23.41 3.69 4.95
C ARG A 375 23.10 4.00 6.42
N PRO A 376 23.77 4.98 7.05
CA PRO A 376 23.29 5.52 8.31
C PRO A 376 21.83 5.89 8.09
N ARG A 377 20.91 5.36 8.90
CA ARG A 377 19.50 5.77 8.89
C ARG A 377 19.52 7.28 9.12
N ARG A 378 19.54 8.10 8.05
CA ARG A 378 19.40 9.57 8.11
C ARG A 378 18.22 9.77 9.03
N GLY A 379 18.44 10.33 10.22
CA GLY A 379 17.36 10.51 11.17
C GLY A 379 16.24 11.22 10.43
N GLY A 380 15.05 10.60 10.37
CA GLY A 380 13.90 11.38 9.95
C GLY A 380 13.87 12.56 10.90
N LYS A 381 13.71 13.80 10.39
CA LYS A 381 13.69 14.99 11.26
C LYS A 381 12.84 14.63 12.48
N PRO A 382 13.39 14.70 13.71
CA PRO A 382 12.65 14.31 14.91
C PRO A 382 11.28 14.97 14.84
N ALA A 383 10.22 14.19 15.10
CA ALA A 383 8.86 14.69 14.96
C ALA A 383 8.76 16.04 15.68
N PRO A 384 8.36 17.13 14.99
CA PRO A 384 8.41 18.48 15.54
C PRO A 384 7.89 18.54 16.99
N PRO A 385 8.63 19.19 17.91
CA PRO A 385 8.34 19.08 19.33
C PRO A 385 6.90 19.51 19.64
N LYS A 386 6.19 18.75 20.47
CA LYS A 386 4.85 19.13 20.98
C LYS A 386 4.97 20.26 22.01
N PRO A 387 3.92 21.08 22.21
CA PRO A 387 3.91 22.06 23.30
C PRO A 387 4.00 21.36 24.66
N ALA A 388 4.67 22.00 25.62
CA ALA A 388 4.66 21.58 27.03
C ALA A 388 3.51 22.23 27.81
N SER A 389 3.07 23.42 27.36
CA SER A 389 2.03 24.23 27.98
C SER A 389 1.48 25.27 26.99
N HIS A 390 0.29 25.78 27.30
CA HIS A 390 -0.40 26.82 26.54
C HIS A 390 -0.85 27.96 27.45
N SER A 391 -0.64 29.20 27.02
CA SER A 391 -1.27 30.38 27.60
C SER A 391 -2.62 30.63 26.94
N VAL A 392 -3.66 30.84 27.75
CA VAL A 392 -4.99 31.21 27.24
C VAL A 392 -5.05 32.71 26.94
N ARG A 393 -5.53 33.07 25.75
CA ARG A 393 -5.89 34.43 25.35
C ARG A 393 -7.35 34.48 24.93
N VAL A 394 -8.02 35.59 25.21
CA VAL A 394 -9.35 35.87 24.64
C VAL A 394 -9.15 36.74 23.40
N ILE A 395 -9.55 36.25 22.22
CA ILE A 395 -9.41 36.94 20.94
C ILE A 395 -10.78 36.97 20.27
N GLU A 396 -11.32 38.16 20.00
CA GLU A 396 -12.66 38.36 19.41
C GLU A 396 -13.80 37.61 20.12
N GLY A 397 -13.62 37.26 21.41
CA GLY A 397 -14.55 36.50 22.24
C GLY A 397 -14.36 34.98 22.25
N TRP A 398 -13.40 34.43 21.51
CA TRP A 398 -12.98 33.03 21.59
C TRP A 398 -11.87 32.82 22.64
N ASN A 399 -11.87 31.66 23.29
CA ASN A 399 -10.71 31.18 24.04
C ASN A 399 -9.71 30.55 23.08
N VAL A 400 -8.54 31.18 22.96
CA VAL A 400 -7.42 30.69 22.14
C VAL A 400 -6.29 30.23 23.06
N ARG A 401 -6.00 28.94 23.05
CA ARG A 401 -4.82 28.34 23.71
C ARG A 401 -3.63 28.50 22.78
N VAL A 402 -2.65 29.29 23.20
CA VAL A 402 -1.45 29.58 22.42
C VAL A 402 -0.27 28.87 23.06
N ASP A 403 0.42 28.04 22.30
CA ASP A 403 1.66 27.38 22.70
C ASP A 403 2.68 28.41 23.20
N ASP A 404 3.17 28.23 24.42
CA ASP A 404 4.03 29.23 25.09
C ASP A 404 5.32 29.52 24.31
N ARG A 405 5.76 28.60 23.44
CA ARG A 405 6.92 28.81 22.54
C ARG A 405 6.67 29.95 21.56
N LEU A 406 5.43 30.14 21.10
CA LEU A 406 5.04 31.27 20.22
C LEU A 406 5.01 32.62 20.93
N LEU A 407 5.24 32.65 22.25
CA LEU A 407 5.15 33.87 23.07
C LEU A 407 6.53 34.37 23.53
N VAL A 408 7.61 33.65 23.20
CA VAL A 408 8.99 33.97 23.59
C VAL A 408 9.96 33.79 22.41
N PRO A 409 11.12 34.47 22.40
CA PRO A 409 12.14 34.25 21.38
C PRO A 409 12.61 32.77 21.34
N PRO A 410 12.89 32.20 20.16
CA PRO A 410 13.00 32.87 18.86
C PRO A 410 11.70 32.96 18.05
N ASP A 411 10.60 32.36 18.53
CA ASP A 411 9.38 32.15 17.73
C ASP A 411 8.27 33.21 17.98
N ASP A 412 8.51 34.17 18.87
CA ASP A 412 7.62 35.30 19.19
C ASP A 412 7.22 36.14 17.97
N ALA A 413 8.13 36.35 17.02
CA ALA A 413 7.84 37.04 15.77
C ALA A 413 6.87 36.26 14.86
N LEU A 414 6.93 34.92 14.87
CA LEU A 414 6.00 34.05 14.16
C LEU A 414 4.66 34.01 14.89
N GLY A 415 4.66 33.81 16.20
CA GLY A 415 3.46 33.82 17.04
C GLY A 415 2.69 35.13 16.92
N GLY A 416 3.37 36.27 16.99
CA GLY A 416 2.75 37.58 16.78
C GLY A 416 2.16 37.77 15.38
N ARG A 417 2.72 37.15 14.33
CA ARG A 417 2.14 37.16 12.98
C ARG A 417 0.89 36.26 12.91
N ALA A 418 0.98 35.03 13.43
CA ALA A 418 -0.11 34.07 13.42
C ALA A 418 -1.32 34.56 14.23
N LEU A 419 -1.08 35.16 15.40
CA LEU A 419 -2.14 35.72 16.26
C LEU A 419 -2.86 36.91 15.60
N ARG A 420 -2.15 37.85 14.96
CA ARG A 420 -2.80 38.95 14.22
C ARG A 420 -3.64 38.46 13.04
N PHE A 421 -3.18 37.41 12.35
CA PHE A 421 -3.95 36.80 11.27
C PHE A 421 -5.22 36.10 11.82
N LEU A 422 -5.09 35.35 12.91
CA LEU A 422 -6.21 34.69 13.57
C LEU A 422 -7.24 35.70 14.08
N GLU A 423 -6.79 36.77 14.76
CA GLU A 423 -7.62 37.89 15.21
C GLU A 423 -8.40 38.50 14.03
N GLN A 424 -7.75 38.77 12.90
CA GLN A 424 -8.42 39.26 11.70
C GLN A 424 -9.50 38.29 11.18
N ARG A 425 -9.20 36.99 11.06
CA ARG A 425 -10.17 35.99 10.61
C ARG A 425 -11.37 35.88 11.57
N LEU A 426 -11.11 35.87 12.88
CA LEU A 426 -12.17 35.79 13.89
C LEU A 426 -13.03 37.06 13.94
N PHE A 427 -12.44 38.24 13.69
CA PHE A 427 -13.18 39.50 13.54
C PHE A 427 -14.10 39.45 12.31
N GLU A 428 -13.60 38.99 11.16
CA GLU A 428 -14.37 38.84 9.93
C GLU A 428 -15.56 37.86 10.12
N ILE A 429 -15.34 36.74 10.81
CA ILE A 429 -16.39 35.78 11.20
C ILE A 429 -17.41 36.45 12.14
N ALA A 430 -16.96 37.12 13.19
CA ALA A 430 -17.84 37.79 14.16
C ALA A 430 -18.67 38.92 13.55
N ALA A 431 -18.21 39.53 12.45
CA ALA A 431 -18.92 40.59 11.75
C ALA A 431 -20.08 40.06 10.86
N VAL A 432 -20.04 38.81 10.41
CA VAL A 432 -21.03 38.25 9.46
C VAL A 432 -21.99 37.24 10.05
N VAL A 433 -21.57 36.46 11.06
CA VAL A 433 -22.38 35.40 11.68
C VAL A 433 -23.43 35.98 12.64
N ALA A 434 -24.67 35.46 12.58
CA ALA A 434 -25.75 35.92 13.45
C ALA A 434 -25.46 35.68 14.96
N PRO A 435 -26.02 36.49 15.89
CA PRO A 435 -25.63 36.46 17.30
C PRO A 435 -25.75 35.10 18.02
N GLU A 436 -26.79 34.30 17.73
CA GLU A 436 -26.97 33.00 18.39
C GLU A 436 -25.94 31.96 17.90
N PRO A 437 -25.76 31.70 16.58
CA PRO A 437 -24.66 30.85 16.13
C PRO A 437 -23.28 31.35 16.55
N LEU A 438 -23.03 32.66 16.51
CA LEU A 438 -21.76 33.27 16.95
C LEU A 438 -21.46 33.00 18.43
N ALA A 439 -22.47 33.01 19.31
CA ALA A 439 -22.30 32.67 20.71
C ALA A 439 -21.88 31.20 20.91
N LYS A 440 -22.39 30.27 20.08
CA LYS A 440 -21.98 28.86 20.09
C LYS A 440 -20.56 28.69 19.53
N LEU A 441 -20.23 29.38 18.43
CA LEU A 441 -18.88 29.39 17.87
C LEU A 441 -17.83 29.88 18.87
N ARG A 442 -18.11 30.96 19.62
CA ARG A 442 -17.23 31.49 20.67
C ARG A 442 -17.02 30.54 21.86
N GLY A 443 -17.91 29.56 22.05
CA GLY A 443 -17.72 28.48 23.01
C GLY A 443 -16.66 27.46 22.60
N VAL A 444 -16.34 27.36 21.30
CA VAL A 444 -15.32 26.46 20.77
C VAL A 444 -13.93 26.99 21.14
N THR A 445 -13.11 26.15 21.77
CA THR A 445 -11.71 26.50 22.04
C THR A 445 -10.87 26.30 20.77
N ILE A 446 -10.03 27.30 20.46
CA ILE A 446 -9.05 27.23 19.38
C ILE A 446 -7.67 26.97 20.00
N VAL A 447 -6.85 26.13 19.36
CA VAL A 447 -5.48 25.82 19.78
C VAL A 447 -4.52 26.21 18.66
N LEU A 448 -3.49 26.98 19.00
CA LEU A 448 -2.47 27.47 18.05
C LEU A 448 -1.08 27.08 18.54
N ASP A 449 -0.42 26.19 17.79
CA ASP A 449 0.86 25.60 18.16
C ASP A 449 1.99 26.00 17.21
N LEU A 450 3.22 26.11 17.73
CA LEU A 450 4.41 26.24 16.88
C LEU A 450 4.57 24.98 16.02
N SER A 451 4.44 23.82 16.66
CA SER A 451 4.38 22.51 16.02
C SER A 451 3.79 21.47 16.99
N HIS A 452 3.09 20.45 16.48
CA HIS A 452 2.48 19.40 17.32
C HIS A 452 2.79 17.97 16.81
N GLY A 453 4.05 17.53 16.89
CA GLY A 453 4.44 16.20 16.45
C GLY A 453 4.28 16.03 14.94
N ALA A 454 3.57 14.99 14.52
CA ALA A 454 3.32 14.72 13.10
C ALA A 454 2.10 15.48 12.52
N LEU A 455 1.27 16.11 13.36
CA LEU A 455 0.12 16.90 12.89
C LEU A 455 0.58 18.06 12.00
N GLY A 456 -0.30 18.49 11.09
CA GLY A 456 0.02 19.49 10.08
C GLY A 456 -1.17 20.28 9.57
N PRO A 457 -2.17 19.62 8.92
CA PRO A 457 -3.41 20.28 8.57
C PRO A 457 -4.08 20.93 9.78
N MET A 458 -4.78 22.04 9.55
CA MET A 458 -5.77 22.50 10.51
C MET A 458 -6.86 21.43 10.61
N GLN A 459 -7.42 21.24 11.79
CA GLN A 459 -8.44 20.21 12.01
C GLN A 459 -9.21 20.43 13.32
N TYR A 460 -10.52 20.22 13.25
CA TYR A 460 -11.37 19.97 14.40
C TYR A 460 -11.21 18.53 14.93
N HIS A 461 -11.10 18.36 16.25
CA HIS A 461 -10.98 17.03 16.87
C HIS A 461 -12.32 16.61 17.52
N PRO A 462 -13.10 15.68 16.93
CA PRO A 462 -14.42 15.35 17.44
C PRO A 462 -14.41 14.54 18.74
N ASP A 463 -13.35 13.77 19.02
CA ASP A 463 -13.24 12.94 20.22
C ASP A 463 -11.78 12.67 20.64
N ALA A 464 -11.60 12.22 21.88
CA ALA A 464 -10.30 11.93 22.49
C ALA A 464 -9.71 10.56 22.10
N GLY A 465 -10.50 9.66 21.49
CA GLY A 465 -10.09 8.29 21.19
C GLY A 465 -8.98 8.22 20.15
N TRP A 466 -9.11 8.96 19.05
CA TRP A 466 -8.05 9.06 18.04
C TRP A 466 -6.79 9.73 18.61
N LEU A 467 -6.96 10.81 19.38
CA LEU A 467 -5.86 11.54 20.03
C LEU A 467 -5.03 10.62 20.93
N ARG A 468 -5.68 9.90 21.85
CA ARG A 468 -5.05 8.90 22.74
C ARG A 468 -4.30 7.83 21.94
N ALA A 469 -4.94 7.25 20.92
CA ALA A 469 -4.37 6.18 20.12
C ALA A 469 -3.09 6.58 19.36
N HIS A 470 -2.91 7.88 19.08
CA HIS A 470 -1.75 8.43 18.38
C HIS A 470 -0.81 9.23 19.32
N GLY A 471 -1.00 9.13 20.64
CA GLY A 471 -0.14 9.75 21.65
C GLY A 471 -0.22 11.28 21.70
N TYR A 472 -1.37 11.85 21.34
CA TYR A 472 -1.67 13.28 21.49
C TYR A 472 -2.48 13.53 22.77
N ALA A 473 -2.46 14.77 23.24
CA ALA A 473 -3.18 15.15 24.45
C ALA A 473 -4.69 15.13 24.22
N GLU A 474 -5.44 14.48 25.13
CA GLU A 474 -6.88 14.27 25.00
C GLU A 474 -7.71 15.56 25.18
N ASP A 475 -7.11 16.58 25.79
CA ASP A 475 -7.71 17.90 25.96
C ASP A 475 -7.76 18.72 24.65
N LEU A 476 -7.21 18.21 23.55
CA LEU A 476 -7.47 18.71 22.20
C LEU A 476 -8.87 18.34 21.68
N ALA A 477 -9.57 17.38 22.30
CA ALA A 477 -10.92 17.01 21.90
C ALA A 477 -11.90 18.19 22.00
N LYS A 478 -12.88 18.23 21.09
CA LYS A 478 -13.87 19.30 20.90
C LYS A 478 -13.25 20.70 20.65
N CYS A 479 -11.99 20.77 20.21
CA CYS A 479 -11.29 22.00 19.85
C CYS A 479 -10.99 22.07 18.35
N VAL A 480 -10.93 23.30 17.82
CA VAL A 480 -10.27 23.59 16.53
C VAL A 480 -8.77 23.71 16.79
N HIS A 481 -7.96 22.93 16.08
CA HIS A 481 -6.51 22.91 16.27
C HIS A 481 -5.81 23.37 14.99
N ILE A 482 -4.90 24.34 15.15
CA ILE A 482 -3.95 24.84 14.15
C ILE A 482 -2.57 24.33 14.58
N PRO A 483 -2.12 23.14 14.13
CA PRO A 483 -0.96 22.46 14.73
C PRO A 483 0.39 23.06 14.36
N ARG A 484 0.40 24.06 13.47
CA ARG A 484 1.59 24.74 12.92
C ARG A 484 1.27 26.20 12.59
N ALA A 485 1.72 27.12 13.43
CA ALA A 485 1.51 28.57 13.26
C ALA A 485 2.12 29.12 11.96
N ALA A 486 3.17 28.47 11.44
CA ALA A 486 3.79 28.79 10.15
C ALA A 486 2.84 28.63 8.96
N ASP A 487 1.89 27.70 9.04
CA ASP A 487 0.97 27.36 7.95
C ASP A 487 -0.29 28.23 7.96
N LEU A 488 -0.53 29.02 9.02
CA LEU A 488 -1.70 29.87 9.19
C LEU A 488 -1.64 31.20 8.41
N ALA A 489 -0.59 32.00 8.62
CA ALA A 489 -0.50 33.35 8.06
C ALA A 489 0.19 33.38 6.67
N THR A 490 -0.35 32.61 5.73
CA THR A 490 0.24 32.33 4.41
C THR A 490 -0.55 32.97 3.26
N PRO A 491 0.05 33.17 2.06
CA PRO A 491 -0.68 33.62 0.87
C PRO A 491 -1.80 32.65 0.45
N ARG A 492 -1.67 31.35 0.76
CA ARG A 492 -2.69 30.33 0.49
C ARG A 492 -3.97 30.67 1.26
N ASN A 493 -3.88 30.96 2.55
CA ASN A 493 -5.04 31.28 3.38
C ASN A 493 -5.53 32.74 3.21
N ILE A 494 -5.15 33.39 2.10
CA ILE A 494 -5.63 34.72 1.68
C ILE A 494 -6.24 34.63 0.28
N ASN A 495 -5.57 33.93 -0.64
CA ASN A 495 -5.95 33.87 -2.06
C ASN A 495 -6.68 32.58 -2.44
N GLU A 496 -6.49 31.51 -1.69
CA GLU A 496 -7.05 30.17 -1.95
C GLU A 496 -8.13 29.84 -0.92
N GLN A 497 -7.76 29.70 0.36
CA GLN A 497 -8.65 29.29 1.45
C GLN A 497 -8.81 30.40 2.51
N PRO A 498 -9.39 31.58 2.17
CA PRO A 498 -9.50 32.70 3.11
C PRO A 498 -10.41 32.42 4.31
N TRP A 499 -11.35 31.47 4.21
CA TRP A 499 -12.28 31.12 5.29
C TRP A 499 -11.96 29.79 5.99
N VAL A 500 -10.74 29.25 5.82
CA VAL A 500 -10.31 27.98 6.46
C VAL A 500 -10.49 27.92 7.99
N VAL A 501 -10.41 29.07 8.68
CA VAL A 501 -10.69 29.13 10.14
C VAL A 501 -12.20 28.93 10.42
N LEU A 502 -13.06 29.40 9.53
CA LEU A 502 -14.50 29.15 9.57
C LEU A 502 -14.84 27.71 9.17
N HIS A 503 -14.11 27.06 8.25
CA HIS A 503 -14.27 25.63 7.93
C HIS A 503 -14.19 24.76 9.18
N GLU A 504 -13.11 24.90 9.94
CA GLU A 504 -12.90 24.15 11.17
C GLU A 504 -13.92 24.48 12.26
N LEU A 505 -14.32 25.76 12.35
CA LEU A 505 -15.39 26.20 13.23
C LEU A 505 -16.77 25.69 12.79
N ALA A 506 -16.99 25.43 11.49
CA ALA A 506 -18.20 24.82 10.97
C ALA A 506 -18.26 23.32 11.31
N HIS A 507 -17.15 22.59 11.25
CA HIS A 507 -17.08 21.23 11.81
C HIS A 507 -17.41 21.23 13.31
N ALA A 508 -16.85 22.17 14.08
CA ALA A 508 -17.12 22.30 15.50
C ALA A 508 -18.60 22.63 15.79
N TYR A 509 -19.22 23.50 15.00
CA TYR A 509 -20.65 23.82 15.10
C TYR A 509 -21.54 22.64 14.72
N HIS A 510 -21.20 21.92 13.65
CA HIS A 510 -21.92 20.74 13.20
C HIS A 510 -21.92 19.65 14.29
N ASP A 511 -20.79 19.42 14.96
CA ASP A 511 -20.71 18.50 16.10
C ASP A 511 -21.46 19.02 17.35
N GLN A 512 -21.10 20.22 17.83
CA GLN A 512 -21.48 20.68 19.17
C GLN A 512 -22.84 21.39 19.25
N ALA A 513 -23.33 21.98 18.16
CA ALA A 513 -24.58 22.73 18.12
C ALA A 513 -25.72 22.02 17.38
N LEU A 514 -25.40 21.13 16.43
CA LEU A 514 -26.38 20.39 15.61
C LEU A 514 -26.36 18.88 15.86
N GLY A 515 -25.17 18.31 16.10
CA GLY A 515 -24.88 16.90 15.95
C GLY A 515 -24.59 16.53 14.48
N PHE A 516 -23.56 15.72 14.22
CA PHE A 516 -23.17 15.29 12.86
C PHE A 516 -24.24 14.49 12.10
N GLU A 517 -25.28 14.02 12.80
CA GLU A 517 -26.41 13.28 12.23
C GLU A 517 -27.61 14.20 11.89
N GLU A 518 -27.43 15.52 11.84
CA GLU A 518 -28.51 16.48 11.53
C GLU A 518 -29.16 16.18 10.16
N PRO A 519 -30.43 15.74 10.14
CA PRO A 519 -31.02 15.12 8.95
C PRO A 519 -31.16 16.07 7.75
N ARG A 520 -31.26 17.40 7.97
CA ARG A 520 -31.31 18.37 6.86
C ARG A 520 -29.97 18.48 6.14
N ILE A 521 -28.85 18.40 6.86
CA ILE A 521 -27.50 18.39 6.25
C ILE A 521 -27.28 17.08 5.50
N ALA A 522 -27.60 15.94 6.13
CA ALA A 522 -27.48 14.63 5.48
C ALA A 522 -28.31 14.54 4.18
N ALA A 523 -29.55 15.03 4.20
CA ALA A 523 -30.41 15.06 3.01
C ALA A 523 -29.87 15.98 1.90
N ALA A 524 -29.38 17.17 2.25
CA ALA A 524 -28.79 18.09 1.29
C ALA A 524 -27.49 17.55 0.67
N TYR A 525 -26.63 16.90 1.46
CA TYR A 525 -25.44 16.22 0.99
C TYR A 525 -25.76 15.11 -0.01
N GLU A 526 -26.72 14.24 0.31
CA GLU A 526 -27.11 13.14 -0.59
C GLU A 526 -27.69 13.65 -1.92
N GLU A 527 -28.49 14.71 -1.90
CA GLU A 527 -29.00 15.30 -3.16
C GLU A 527 -27.90 16.02 -3.95
N PHE A 528 -26.99 16.76 -3.28
CA PHE A 528 -25.82 17.38 -3.93
C PHE A 528 -24.93 16.33 -4.60
N LYS A 529 -24.63 15.22 -3.92
CA LYS A 529 -23.90 14.07 -4.47
C LYS A 529 -24.64 13.44 -5.66
N LYS A 530 -25.95 13.24 -5.53
CA LYS A 530 -26.81 12.68 -6.60
C LYS A 530 -26.93 13.60 -7.82
N SER A 531 -26.77 14.92 -7.65
CA SER A 531 -26.82 15.88 -8.75
C SER A 531 -25.65 15.78 -9.74
N GLY A 532 -24.54 15.15 -9.35
CA GLY A 532 -23.29 15.08 -10.12
C GLY A 532 -22.54 16.42 -10.26
N ARG A 533 -23.05 17.52 -9.70
CA ARG A 533 -22.46 18.87 -9.86
C ARG A 533 -21.08 18.97 -9.22
N GLY A 534 -20.87 18.29 -8.10
CA GLY A 534 -19.56 18.22 -7.43
C GLY A 534 -18.52 17.36 -8.15
N ASP A 535 -18.87 16.50 -9.12
CA ASP A 535 -17.91 15.57 -9.75
C ASP A 535 -16.84 16.29 -10.58
N ARG A 536 -17.16 17.48 -11.09
CA ARG A 536 -16.27 18.34 -11.89
C ARG A 536 -16.48 19.82 -11.57
N ALA A 537 -16.56 20.16 -10.28
CA ALA A 537 -16.62 21.53 -9.80
C ALA A 537 -15.40 22.33 -10.26
N LEU A 538 -15.54 23.66 -10.37
CA LEU A 538 -14.39 24.54 -10.56
C LEU A 538 -13.63 24.68 -9.25
N LEU A 539 -12.30 24.68 -9.33
CA LEU A 539 -11.39 25.05 -8.25
C LEU A 539 -11.01 26.53 -8.39
N TYR A 540 -10.50 27.15 -7.32
CA TYR A 540 -10.09 28.56 -7.27
C TYR A 540 -9.13 28.99 -8.41
N ASP A 541 -8.34 28.06 -8.96
CA ASP A 541 -7.40 28.27 -10.06
C ASP A 541 -8.05 28.15 -11.46
N GLY A 542 -9.35 27.87 -11.52
CA GLY A 542 -10.13 27.65 -12.74
C GLY A 542 -10.07 26.23 -13.31
N THR A 543 -9.32 25.30 -12.69
CA THR A 543 -9.33 23.89 -13.08
C THR A 543 -10.64 23.21 -12.69
N ARG A 544 -10.89 22.00 -13.22
CA ARG A 544 -12.07 21.20 -12.85
C ARG A 544 -11.68 19.90 -12.18
N VAL A 545 -12.14 19.74 -10.95
CA VAL A 545 -11.79 18.65 -10.04
C VAL A 545 -13.06 18.14 -9.33
N ARG A 546 -12.94 17.05 -8.58
CA ARG A 546 -14.00 16.60 -7.68
C ARG A 546 -14.01 17.52 -6.45
N HIS A 547 -15.17 18.11 -6.15
CA HIS A 547 -15.39 19.01 -5.01
C HIS A 547 -15.06 18.33 -3.69
N TYR A 548 -14.37 19.02 -2.78
CA TYR A 548 -13.95 18.42 -1.51
C TYR A 548 -15.13 18.04 -0.60
N GLY A 549 -16.20 18.85 -0.59
CA GLY A 549 -17.50 18.54 0.03
C GLY A 549 -18.21 17.27 -0.48
N LEU A 550 -17.69 16.54 -1.48
CA LEU A 550 -18.15 15.17 -1.78
C LEU A 550 -17.46 14.09 -0.91
N THR A 551 -16.63 14.46 0.06
CA THR A 551 -15.93 13.50 0.93
C THR A 551 -16.87 12.88 1.96
N ASP A 552 -17.53 13.71 2.77
CA ASP A 552 -18.68 13.33 3.59
C ASP A 552 -19.60 14.55 3.87
N ALA A 553 -20.68 14.33 4.62
CA ALA A 553 -21.63 15.38 4.97
C ALA A 553 -21.06 16.50 5.89
N LYS A 554 -19.91 16.28 6.54
CA LYS A 554 -19.23 17.28 7.38
C LYS A 554 -18.42 18.24 6.53
N GLU A 555 -17.67 17.72 5.57
CA GLU A 555 -16.97 18.54 4.56
C GLU A 555 -17.98 19.32 3.72
N PHE A 556 -19.06 18.67 3.28
CA PHE A 556 -20.17 19.36 2.61
C PHE A 556 -20.69 20.55 3.42
N PHE A 557 -20.94 20.38 4.72
CA PHE A 557 -21.44 21.46 5.55
C PHE A 557 -20.43 22.61 5.71
N ALA A 558 -19.15 22.29 5.86
CA ALA A 558 -18.10 23.29 6.06
C ALA A 558 -17.83 24.11 4.78
N GLU A 559 -17.68 23.46 3.62
CA GLU A 559 -17.51 24.10 2.31
C GLU A 559 -18.69 25.03 1.95
N MET A 560 -19.92 24.54 2.18
CA MET A 560 -21.13 25.33 1.90
C MET A 560 -21.30 26.47 2.91
N THR A 561 -20.68 26.38 4.09
CA THR A 561 -20.60 27.47 5.07
C THR A 561 -19.58 28.55 4.63
N GLU A 562 -18.41 28.17 4.10
CA GLU A 562 -17.47 29.12 3.49
C GLU A 562 -18.15 29.87 2.34
N ALA A 563 -18.81 29.16 1.42
CA ALA A 563 -19.54 29.75 0.31
C ALA A 563 -20.70 30.65 0.76
N TYR A 564 -21.37 30.34 1.87
CA TYR A 564 -22.48 31.14 2.37
C TYR A 564 -22.03 32.50 2.90
N PHE A 565 -20.96 32.54 3.69
CA PHE A 565 -20.48 33.76 4.34
C PHE A 565 -19.45 34.55 3.53
N GLY A 566 -18.68 33.88 2.67
CA GLY A 566 -17.41 34.40 2.17
C GLY A 566 -17.01 33.89 0.79
N LEU A 567 -15.79 33.34 0.73
CA LEU A 567 -15.17 32.78 -0.47
C LEU A 567 -14.60 31.38 -0.16
N ASN A 568 -15.23 30.35 -0.73
CA ASN A 568 -14.76 28.96 -0.75
C ASN A 568 -13.75 28.75 -1.90
N ASP A 569 -12.90 27.72 -1.81
CA ASP A 569 -11.94 27.36 -2.87
C ASP A 569 -12.52 26.44 -3.97
N PHE A 570 -13.71 25.86 -3.75
CA PHE A 570 -14.50 25.15 -4.77
C PHE A 570 -15.81 25.89 -5.13
N PHE A 571 -16.24 25.77 -6.39
CA PHE A 571 -17.52 26.27 -6.85
C PHE A 571 -18.70 25.48 -6.23
N PRO A 572 -19.72 26.12 -5.64
CA PRO A 572 -19.98 27.58 -5.65
C PRO A 572 -19.04 28.37 -4.74
N PHE A 573 -18.31 29.34 -5.30
CA PHE A 573 -17.24 30.01 -4.57
C PHE A 573 -17.79 31.00 -3.55
N ASN A 574 -18.95 31.60 -3.80
CA ASN A 574 -19.51 32.66 -2.98
C ASN A 574 -21.03 32.59 -2.89
N ARG A 575 -21.60 33.43 -2.03
CA ARG A 575 -23.03 33.42 -1.71
C ARG A 575 -23.96 33.57 -2.91
N ALA A 576 -23.59 34.38 -3.90
CA ALA A 576 -24.42 34.59 -5.08
C ALA A 576 -24.44 33.34 -5.97
N GLU A 577 -23.31 32.65 -6.10
CA GLU A 577 -23.20 31.36 -6.78
C GLU A 577 -23.91 30.25 -6.01
N LEU A 578 -23.78 30.21 -4.67
CA LEU A 578 -24.49 29.23 -3.83
C LEU A 578 -26.01 29.38 -3.98
N LEU A 579 -26.53 30.61 -3.94
CA LEU A 579 -27.95 30.91 -4.15
C LEU A 579 -28.45 30.51 -5.54
N THR A 580 -27.63 30.66 -6.59
CA THR A 580 -28.07 30.46 -7.98
C THR A 580 -27.87 29.04 -8.48
N ALA A 581 -26.79 28.37 -8.05
CA ALA A 581 -26.52 26.97 -8.37
C ALA A 581 -27.26 26.01 -7.44
N GLU A 582 -27.22 26.25 -6.13
CA GLU A 582 -27.70 25.36 -5.07
C GLU A 582 -28.72 26.05 -4.14
N PRO A 583 -29.86 26.58 -4.65
CA PRO A 583 -30.80 27.37 -3.85
C PRO A 583 -31.34 26.63 -2.61
N ALA A 584 -31.49 25.30 -2.67
CA ALA A 584 -31.90 24.51 -1.51
C ALA A 584 -30.81 24.45 -0.42
N VAL A 585 -29.52 24.40 -0.81
CA VAL A 585 -28.39 24.43 0.11
C VAL A 585 -28.21 25.84 0.68
N PHE A 586 -28.37 26.88 -0.13
CA PHE A 586 -28.40 28.27 0.34
C PHE A 586 -29.47 28.48 1.41
N GLU A 587 -30.70 28.01 1.19
CA GLU A 587 -31.79 28.13 2.16
C GLU A 587 -31.53 27.30 3.43
N LEU A 588 -30.88 26.14 3.31
CA LEU A 588 -30.42 25.37 4.47
C LEU A 588 -29.38 26.14 5.28
N MET A 589 -28.36 26.73 4.63
CA MET A 589 -27.35 27.54 5.30
C MET A 589 -27.99 28.75 6.00
N ARG A 590 -28.91 29.46 5.32
CA ARG A 590 -29.69 30.57 5.90
C ARG A 590 -30.54 30.13 7.10
N ALA A 591 -31.07 28.91 7.10
CA ALA A 591 -31.87 28.37 8.20
C ALA A 591 -31.03 27.90 9.41
N ILE A 592 -29.76 27.53 9.20
CA ILE A 592 -28.84 27.09 10.26
C ILE A 592 -28.07 28.28 10.87
N TRP A 593 -27.56 29.15 10.00
CA TRP A 593 -26.68 30.26 10.37
C TRP A 593 -27.41 31.59 10.59
N GLY A 594 -28.69 31.66 10.21
CA GLY A 594 -29.46 32.90 10.20
C GLY A 594 -29.12 33.80 9.00
N PRO A 595 -29.79 34.96 8.87
CA PRO A 595 -29.44 35.94 7.86
C PRO A 595 -28.09 36.60 8.17
N ILE A 596 -27.30 36.85 7.14
CA ILE A 596 -26.02 37.58 7.26
C ILE A 596 -26.26 38.99 7.80
N ALA A 597 -25.45 39.37 8.79
CA ALA A 597 -25.52 40.70 9.39
C ALA A 597 -25.30 41.81 8.33
N GLY A 598 -26.19 42.81 8.31
CA GLY A 598 -26.10 43.94 7.39
C GLY A 598 -26.61 43.70 5.96
N ALA A 599 -27.09 42.51 5.62
CA ALA A 599 -27.76 42.31 4.33
C ALA A 599 -29.05 43.16 4.24
N PRO A 600 -29.32 43.84 3.11
CA PRO A 600 -30.60 44.51 2.90
C PRO A 600 -31.75 43.48 2.92
N ARG A 601 -32.88 43.87 3.53
CA ARG A 601 -34.10 43.04 3.66
C ARG A 601 -34.85 42.89 2.35
#